data_AF-A0A3D5F481-F1
#
_entry.id   AF-A0A3D5F481-F1
#
_cell.length_a   1.000
_cell.length_b   1.000
_cell.length_c   1.000
_cell.angle_alpha   90.00
_cell.angle_beta   90.00
_cell.angle_gamma   90.00
#
_symmetry.space_group_name_H-M   'P 1'
#
loop_
_entity.id
_entity.type
_entity.pdbx_description
1 polymer ?
#
loop_
_entity_poly.entity_id
_entity_poly.type
_entity_poly.pdbx_seq_one_letter_code
_entity_poly.pdbx_strand_id
1 'polypeptide(L)'
;NVKNTLLYSMGYEDPAMIDKLLDLALTDNVTPANTILMLASVTRNLDDQTPYYAWLSDNAEAVLEKMPDYHVSRMPEFIATTCDADNLALAIEFYGPIKDQHEGMARSYDIMMDESNQCLRLKETYQSKFDAFLNGL
;
A
#
# COMPACT_ATOMS: atom_id res chain seq x y z
N ASN A 1 -8.65 9.32 -16.90
CA ASN A 1 -9.54 8.24 -17.39
C ASN A 1 -10.48 7.87 -16.26
N VAL A 2 -11.79 7.79 -16.53
CA VAL A 2 -12.87 7.45 -15.57
C VAL A 2 -12.54 6.24 -14.69
N LYS A 3 -11.90 5.20 -15.23
CA LYS A 3 -11.50 4.00 -14.45
C LYS A 3 -10.64 4.37 -13.23
N ASN A 4 -9.58 5.12 -13.45
CA ASN A 4 -8.66 5.49 -12.37
C ASN A 4 -9.34 6.43 -11.39
N THR A 5 -10.19 7.34 -11.87
CA THR A 5 -10.98 8.23 -11.01
C THR A 5 -11.88 7.42 -10.07
N LEU A 6 -12.57 6.40 -10.59
CA LEU A 6 -13.42 5.52 -9.78
C LEU A 6 -12.61 4.76 -8.74
N LEU A 7 -11.49 4.15 -9.12
CA LEU A 7 -10.60 3.41 -8.19
C LEU A 7 -10.07 4.31 -7.07
N TYR A 8 -9.64 5.54 -7.39
CA TYR A 8 -9.09 6.45 -6.38
C TYR A 8 -10.16 7.09 -5.48
N SER A 9 -11.43 7.10 -5.88
CA SER A 9 -12.52 7.66 -5.09
C SER A 9 -13.20 6.66 -4.16
N MET A 10 -12.76 5.39 -4.16
CA MET A 10 -13.36 4.36 -3.32
C MET A 10 -12.99 4.58 -1.85
N GLY A 11 -14.01 4.64 -0.98
CA GLY A 11 -13.87 4.47 0.46
C GLY A 11 -14.47 3.13 0.88
N TYR A 12 -13.99 2.56 1.98
CA TYR A 12 -14.41 1.24 2.46
C TYR A 12 -15.19 1.36 3.77
N GLU A 13 -16.52 1.46 3.68
CA GLU A 13 -17.38 1.44 4.87
C GLU A 13 -17.62 0.02 5.39
N ASP A 14 -17.59 -0.97 4.50
CA ASP A 14 -17.72 -2.39 4.81
C ASP A 14 -16.37 -3.09 4.59
N PRO A 15 -15.74 -3.66 5.64
CA PRO A 15 -14.50 -4.42 5.50
C PRO A 15 -14.59 -5.55 4.47
N ALA A 16 -15.75 -6.17 4.26
CA ALA A 16 -15.92 -7.22 3.26
C ALA A 16 -15.80 -6.71 1.81
N MET A 17 -15.85 -5.39 1.58
CA MET A 17 -15.57 -4.80 0.28
C MET A 17 -14.08 -4.73 -0.04
N ILE A 18 -13.21 -4.72 0.99
CA ILE A 18 -11.75 -4.74 0.81
C ILE A 18 -11.36 -6.04 0.12
N ASP A 19 -11.75 -7.18 0.69
CA ASP A 19 -11.45 -8.51 0.15
C ASP A 19 -11.99 -8.67 -1.28
N LYS A 20 -13.24 -8.26 -1.54
CA LYS A 20 -13.83 -8.35 -2.88
C LYS A 20 -13.04 -7.58 -3.95
N LEU A 21 -12.46 -6.44 -3.60
CA LEU A 21 -11.70 -5.62 -4.55
C LEU A 21 -10.28 -6.15 -4.74
N LEU A 22 -9.69 -6.67 -3.68
CA LEU A 22 -8.41 -7.35 -3.76
C LEU A 22 -8.54 -8.65 -4.57
N ASP A 23 -9.58 -9.44 -4.35
CA ASP A 23 -9.93 -10.61 -5.15
C ASP A 23 -10.16 -10.24 -6.62
N LEU A 24 -10.86 -9.13 -6.89
CA LEU A 24 -11.05 -8.63 -8.25
C LEU A 24 -9.71 -8.35 -8.94
N ALA A 25 -8.71 -7.84 -8.20
CA ALA A 25 -7.37 -7.59 -8.73
C ALA A 25 -6.69 -8.88 -9.22
N LEU A 26 -7.06 -10.05 -8.68
CA LEU A 26 -6.55 -11.36 -9.11
C LEU A 26 -7.32 -11.99 -10.28
N THR A 27 -8.53 -11.51 -10.61
CA THR A 27 -9.30 -12.04 -11.76
C THR A 27 -8.75 -11.65 -13.15
N ASP A 28 -9.08 -12.41 -14.18
CA ASP A 28 -8.71 -12.13 -15.58
C ASP A 28 -9.26 -10.79 -16.12
N ASN A 29 -10.25 -10.20 -15.45
CA ASN A 29 -10.79 -8.89 -15.80
C ASN A 29 -9.79 -7.75 -15.53
N VAL A 30 -8.78 -8.00 -14.71
CA VAL A 30 -7.73 -7.04 -14.35
C VAL A 30 -6.42 -7.52 -14.95
N THR A 31 -5.85 -6.72 -15.85
CA THR A 31 -4.58 -7.06 -16.49
C THR A 31 -3.45 -7.10 -15.46
N PRO A 32 -2.40 -7.92 -15.69
CA PRO A 32 -1.15 -7.91 -14.91
C PRO A 32 -0.63 -6.51 -14.58
N ALA A 33 -0.59 -5.63 -15.60
CA ALA A 33 -0.12 -4.27 -15.44
C ALA A 33 -1.03 -3.37 -14.59
N ASN A 34 -2.33 -3.67 -14.49
CA ASN A 34 -3.28 -2.89 -13.69
C ASN A 34 -3.44 -3.41 -12.26
N THR A 35 -2.94 -4.62 -11.95
CA THR A 35 -3.08 -5.25 -10.63
C THR A 35 -2.44 -4.36 -9.55
N ILE A 36 -1.22 -3.87 -9.78
CA ILE A 36 -0.53 -2.96 -8.85
C ILE A 36 -1.32 -1.68 -8.55
N LEU A 37 -2.04 -1.13 -9.54
CA LEU A 37 -2.84 0.09 -9.35
C LEU A 37 -4.08 -0.17 -8.48
N MET A 38 -4.66 -1.36 -8.56
CA MET A 38 -5.77 -1.74 -7.69
C MET A 38 -5.29 -1.94 -6.25
N LEU A 39 -4.18 -2.67 -6.06
CA LEU A 39 -3.56 -2.83 -4.74
C LEU A 39 -3.22 -1.47 -4.12
N ALA A 40 -2.61 -0.57 -4.89
CA ALA A 40 -2.29 0.80 -4.47
C ALA A 40 -3.54 1.59 -4.04
N SER A 41 -4.64 1.45 -4.81
CA SER A 41 -5.89 2.17 -4.54
C SER A 41 -6.61 1.65 -3.30
N VAL A 42 -6.47 0.34 -2.99
CA VAL A 42 -7.01 -0.23 -1.76
C VAL A 42 -6.20 0.26 -0.57
N THR A 43 -4.89 0.02 -0.53
CA THR A 43 -4.03 0.43 0.58
C THR A 43 -4.13 1.92 0.89
N ARG A 44 -4.10 2.79 -0.13
CA ARG A 44 -4.12 4.24 0.07
C ARG A 44 -5.38 4.76 0.77
N ASN A 45 -6.50 4.05 0.61
CA ASN A 45 -7.80 4.46 1.13
C ASN A 45 -8.13 3.78 2.48
N LEU A 46 -7.16 3.12 3.09
CA LEU A 46 -7.28 2.48 4.41
C LEU A 46 -6.46 3.25 5.44
N ASP A 47 -7.14 3.66 6.53
CA ASP A 47 -6.45 4.16 7.73
C ASP A 47 -5.74 3.01 8.45
N ASP A 48 -6.41 1.85 8.58
CA ASP A 48 -5.86 0.59 9.10
C ASP A 48 -5.64 -0.40 7.96
N GLN A 49 -4.36 -0.73 7.70
CA GLN A 49 -3.96 -1.63 6.61
C GLN A 49 -3.87 -3.09 7.05
N THR A 50 -4.22 -3.44 8.29
CA THR A 50 -4.28 -4.82 8.77
C THR A 50 -5.05 -5.77 7.84
N PRO A 51 -6.30 -5.48 7.40
CA PRO A 51 -7.03 -6.36 6.50
C PRO A 51 -6.33 -6.49 5.13
N TYR A 52 -5.69 -5.43 4.65
CA TYR A 52 -4.94 -5.47 3.39
C TYR A 52 -3.74 -6.43 3.49
N TYR A 53 -2.94 -6.32 4.54
CA TYR A 53 -1.75 -7.17 4.71
C TYR A 53 -2.10 -8.62 5.08
N ALA A 54 -3.22 -8.85 5.78
CA ALA A 54 -3.76 -10.19 5.98
C ALA A 54 -4.11 -10.84 4.63
N TRP A 55 -4.90 -10.16 3.79
CA TRP A 55 -5.23 -10.66 2.46
C TRP A 55 -4.00 -10.84 1.58
N LEU A 56 -3.07 -9.87 1.59
CA LEU A 56 -1.85 -9.91 0.78
C LEU A 56 -0.96 -11.09 1.17
N SER A 57 -0.87 -11.42 2.46
CA SER A 57 -0.12 -12.57 2.95
C SER A 57 -0.73 -13.89 2.50
N ASP A 58 -2.06 -14.01 2.57
CA ASP A 58 -2.79 -15.20 2.12
C ASP A 58 -2.71 -15.41 0.60
N ASN A 59 -2.50 -14.34 -0.17
CA ASN A 59 -2.51 -14.35 -1.64
C ASN A 59 -1.15 -14.00 -2.27
N ALA A 60 -0.06 -13.98 -1.49
CA ALA A 60 1.23 -13.45 -1.92
C ALA A 60 1.74 -14.10 -3.22
N GLU A 61 1.69 -15.43 -3.30
CA GLU A 61 2.12 -16.18 -4.49
C GLU A 61 1.34 -15.76 -5.73
N ALA A 62 0.00 -15.74 -5.65
CA ALA A 62 -0.86 -15.35 -6.76
C ALA A 62 -0.65 -13.90 -7.21
N VAL A 63 -0.41 -12.99 -6.26
CA VAL A 63 -0.12 -11.58 -6.55
C VAL A 63 1.22 -11.44 -7.28
N LEU A 64 2.27 -12.10 -6.77
CA LEU A 64 3.62 -12.03 -7.33
C LEU A 64 3.69 -12.68 -8.71
N GLU A 65 3.03 -13.83 -8.92
CA GLU A 65 2.99 -14.51 -10.22
C GLU A 65 2.22 -13.72 -11.28
N LYS A 66 1.13 -13.06 -10.88
CA LYS A 66 0.27 -12.33 -11.82
C LYS A 66 0.94 -11.07 -12.38
N MET A 67 1.77 -10.40 -11.60
CA MET A 67 2.35 -9.11 -11.98
C MET A 67 3.66 -9.26 -12.75
N PRO A 68 3.97 -8.35 -13.70
CA PRO A 68 5.30 -8.31 -14.28
C PRO A 68 6.36 -8.05 -13.21
N ASP A 69 7.55 -8.65 -13.35
CA ASP A 69 8.67 -8.50 -12.39
C ASP A 69 8.95 -7.04 -12.04
N TYR A 70 8.91 -6.13 -13.03
CA TYR A 70 9.10 -4.70 -12.82
C TYR A 70 8.10 -4.08 -11.81
N HIS A 71 6.84 -4.54 -11.80
CA HIS A 71 5.84 -4.10 -10.83
C HIS A 71 6.05 -4.75 -9.47
N VAL A 72 6.36 -6.06 -9.46
CA VAL A 72 6.69 -6.78 -8.23
C VAL A 72 7.84 -6.09 -7.49
N SER A 73 8.94 -5.81 -8.19
CA SER A 73 10.11 -5.12 -7.62
C SER A 73 9.84 -3.71 -7.12
N ARG A 74 8.73 -3.08 -7.52
CA ARG A 74 8.35 -1.73 -7.07
C ARG A 74 7.24 -1.71 -6.03
N MET A 75 6.73 -2.89 -5.61
CA MET A 75 5.65 -2.96 -4.63
C MET A 75 5.98 -2.18 -3.34
N PRO A 76 7.13 -2.33 -2.67
CA PRO A 76 7.40 -1.57 -1.45
C PRO A 76 7.25 -0.05 -1.62
N GLU A 77 7.89 0.52 -2.63
CA GLU A 77 7.84 1.96 -2.96
C GLU A 77 6.44 2.41 -3.35
N PHE A 78 5.72 1.61 -4.14
CA PHE A 78 4.50 2.07 -4.80
C PHE A 78 3.23 1.86 -3.98
N ILE A 79 3.24 0.88 -3.08
CA ILE A 79 2.03 0.46 -2.35
C ILE A 79 2.23 0.33 -0.84
N ALA A 80 3.41 0.64 -0.29
CA ALA A 80 3.66 0.46 1.14
C ALA A 80 4.26 1.68 1.85
N THR A 81 4.53 2.79 1.15
CA THR A 81 4.87 4.07 1.81
C THR A 81 3.69 4.57 2.65
N THR A 82 3.95 4.93 3.91
CA THR A 82 2.91 5.34 4.87
C THR A 82 3.41 6.36 5.89
N CYS A 83 2.48 7.15 6.45
CA CYS A 83 2.72 8.10 7.53
C CYS A 83 2.21 7.58 8.89
N ASP A 84 1.99 6.27 8.98
CA ASP A 84 1.49 5.57 10.15
C ASP A 84 2.45 4.45 10.58
N ALA A 85 2.74 4.38 11.87
CA ALA A 85 3.77 3.49 12.40
C ALA A 85 3.33 2.03 12.40
N ASP A 86 2.05 1.77 12.66
CA ASP A 86 1.50 0.42 12.70
C ASP A 86 1.43 -0.15 11.28
N ASN A 87 0.97 0.66 10.32
CA ASN A 87 0.99 0.27 8.90
C ASN A 87 2.41 0.03 8.37
N LEU A 88 3.41 0.83 8.81
CA LEU A 88 4.80 0.61 8.42
C LEU A 88 5.34 -0.72 8.98
N ALA A 89 4.94 -1.09 10.20
CA ALA A 89 5.33 -2.37 10.78
C ALA A 89 4.79 -3.56 9.97
N LEU A 90 3.53 -3.49 9.52
CA LEU A 90 2.93 -4.51 8.63
C LEU A 90 3.70 -4.61 7.29
N ALA A 91 4.07 -3.46 6.71
CA ALA A 91 4.88 -3.41 5.50
C ALA A 91 6.25 -4.07 5.67
N ILE A 92 6.94 -3.78 6.77
CA ILE A 92 8.25 -4.36 7.11
C ILE A 92 8.13 -5.88 7.26
N GLU A 93 7.10 -6.35 7.95
CA GLU A 93 6.86 -7.78 8.16
C GLU A 93 6.65 -8.53 6.84
N PHE A 94 5.85 -7.96 5.93
CA PHE A 94 5.58 -8.57 4.63
C PHE A 94 6.77 -8.48 3.66
N TYR A 95 7.35 -7.30 3.47
CA TYR A 95 8.38 -7.09 2.43
C TYR A 95 9.79 -7.47 2.88
N GLY A 96 10.10 -7.42 4.18
CA GLY A 96 11.42 -7.73 4.71
C GLY A 96 11.97 -9.10 4.27
N PRO A 97 11.16 -10.19 4.34
CA PRO A 97 11.57 -11.52 3.88
C PRO A 97 11.74 -11.67 2.36
N ILE A 98 11.08 -10.83 1.55
CA ILE A 98 11.02 -10.97 0.08
C ILE A 98 11.86 -9.94 -0.69
N LYS A 99 12.35 -8.89 -0.03
CA LYS A 99 13.07 -7.77 -0.68
C LYS A 99 14.31 -8.18 -1.50
N ASP A 100 14.93 -9.31 -1.17
CA ASP A 100 16.12 -9.82 -1.87
C ASP A 100 15.79 -10.92 -2.89
N GLN A 101 14.50 -11.27 -3.05
CA GLN A 101 14.04 -12.33 -3.97
C GLN A 101 13.75 -11.80 -5.38
N HIS A 102 13.53 -10.49 -5.53
CA HIS A 102 13.23 -9.84 -6.80
C HIS A 102 14.23 -8.71 -7.09
N GLU A 103 14.81 -8.71 -8.29
CA GLU A 103 15.81 -7.72 -8.68
C GLU A 103 15.24 -6.29 -8.58
N GLY A 104 15.88 -5.44 -7.78
CA GLY A 104 15.46 -4.05 -7.56
C GLY A 104 14.48 -3.85 -6.40
N MET A 105 13.90 -4.91 -5.82
CA MET A 105 12.99 -4.78 -4.69
C MET A 105 13.67 -4.24 -3.42
N ALA A 106 14.92 -4.62 -3.16
CA ALA A 106 15.69 -4.08 -2.04
C ALA A 106 15.80 -2.54 -2.09
N ARG A 107 16.01 -1.97 -3.27
CA ARG A 107 16.02 -0.50 -3.45
C ARG A 107 14.64 0.10 -3.19
N SER A 108 13.59 -0.55 -3.68
CA SER A 108 12.21 -0.12 -3.46
C SER A 108 11.85 -0.14 -1.97
N TYR A 109 12.33 -1.16 -1.24
CA TYR A 109 12.20 -1.29 0.20
C TYR A 109 12.91 -0.15 0.94
N ASP A 110 14.14 0.20 0.54
CA ASP A 110 14.86 1.33 1.14
C ASP A 110 14.09 2.65 0.93
N ILE A 111 13.50 2.86 -0.26
CA ILE A 111 12.67 4.05 -0.53
C ILE A 111 11.43 4.07 0.37
N MET A 112 10.70 2.96 0.49
CA MET A 112 9.55 2.83 1.39
C MET A 112 9.93 3.19 2.83
N MET A 113 11.08 2.69 3.31
CA MET A 113 11.58 2.98 4.65
C MET A 113 11.91 4.47 4.82
N ASP A 114 12.66 5.06 3.88
CA ASP A 114 13.09 6.46 3.97
C ASP A 114 11.91 7.42 3.92
N GLU A 115 10.98 7.23 2.98
CA GLU A 115 9.79 8.07 2.82
C GLU A 115 8.86 7.96 4.03
N SER A 116 8.61 6.75 4.52
CA SER A 116 7.72 6.53 5.66
C SER A 116 8.30 7.12 6.94
N ASN A 117 9.59 6.89 7.21
CA ASN A 117 10.27 7.47 8.37
C ASN A 117 10.37 9.00 8.27
N GLN A 118 10.53 9.56 7.06
CA GLN A 118 10.45 11.00 6.88
C GLN A 118 9.07 11.55 7.23
N CYS A 119 8.00 10.90 6.76
CA CYS A 119 6.66 11.34 7.07
C CYS A 119 6.34 11.24 8.57
N LEU A 120 6.67 10.11 9.20
CA LEU A 120 6.48 9.91 10.64
C LEU A 120 7.16 11.00 11.48
N ARG A 121 8.41 11.33 11.15
CA ARG A 121 9.16 12.41 11.82
C ARG A 121 8.50 13.78 11.63
N LEU A 122 8.01 14.08 10.43
CA LEU A 122 7.30 15.33 10.17
C LEU A 122 5.98 15.40 10.94
N LYS A 123 5.21 14.30 10.95
CA LYS A 123 3.97 14.16 11.72
C LYS A 123 4.25 14.40 13.20
N GLU A 124 5.21 13.70 13.80
CA GLU A 124 5.61 13.89 15.20
C GLU A 124 6.01 15.35 15.51
N THR A 125 6.77 15.98 14.61
CA THR A 125 7.29 17.34 14.82
C THR A 125 6.19 18.41 14.73
N TYR A 126 5.20 18.24 13.85
CA TYR A 126 4.30 19.32 13.44
C TYR A 126 2.82 19.06 13.72
N GLN A 127 2.38 17.84 14.02
CA GLN A 127 0.96 17.50 14.21
C GLN A 127 0.28 18.41 15.22
N SER A 128 0.85 18.57 16.42
CA SER A 128 0.26 19.40 17.47
C SER A 128 0.11 20.88 17.07
N LYS A 129 1.07 21.42 16.30
CA LYS A 129 1.03 22.80 15.81
C LYS A 129 -0.02 22.97 14.71
N PHE A 130 -0.13 21.97 13.84
CA PHE A 130 -1.14 21.94 12.79
C PHE A 130 -2.55 21.82 13.38
N ASP A 131 -2.74 20.96 14.37
CA ASP A 131 -4.01 20.82 15.09
C ASP A 131 -4.39 22.11 15.82
N ALA A 132 -3.43 22.81 16.44
CA ALA A 132 -3.68 24.11 17.05
C ALA A 132 -4.17 25.13 16.03
N PHE A 133 -3.50 25.24 14.88
CA PHE A 133 -3.89 26.13 13.78
C PHE A 133 -5.31 25.86 13.28
N LEU A 134 -5.68 24.60 13.07
CA LEU A 134 -7.02 24.22 12.62
C LEU A 134 -8.10 24.52 13.67
N ASN A 135 -7.75 24.47 14.96
CA ASN A 135 -8.65 24.79 16.06
C ASN A 135 -8.71 26.30 16.40
N GLY A 136 -8.10 27.16 15.57
CA GLY A 136 -8.19 28.62 15.69
C GLY A 136 -7.20 29.25 16.67
N LEU A 137 -6.07 28.58 16.91
CA LEU A 137 -4.92 29.11 17.65
C LEU A 137 -3.79 29.56 16.70
#